data_AF-A0A7S1QX54-F1
#
_entry.id   AF-A0A7S1QX54-F1
#
_cell.length_a   1.000
_cell.length_b   1.000
_cell.length_c   1.000
_cell.angle_alpha   90.00
_cell.angle_beta   90.00
_cell.angle_gamma   90.00
#
_symmetry.space_group_name_H-M   'P 1'
#
loop_
_entity.id
_entity.type
_entity.pdbx_description
1 polymer ?
#
loop_
_entity_poly.entity_id
_entity_poly.type
_entity_poly.pdbx_seq_one_letter_code
_entity_poly.pdbx_strand_id
1 'polypeptide(L)'
;RGAMAAAADEPVFFRAGEHERGMPEAVFIDNVEAMCQNRQPSEIVQKLQDLYSKYQYMQSSLAAQRASLKTKLPDIVTAHETVNHLVERRAKASEGETTEYTYQLCENIWCKAEAPPSATVCLWLGANCMLEYTLEEAVELLQTNEVNARTSLKGLDEDIAFLRDQITTTEVNIARTHNYGVKLRQKQKEDESAAQVAAAPAVSAPSSAPSAAREGASSEARGAGAGAYTWKQEAEEVEVSVRVPKGGQKSDVKVTILVDSLRVEHAGTVLLEGALAGKCGPNGSTWTMTGSRVEITLEKAAQENWPSLFT
;
A
#
# COMPACT_ATOMS: atom_id res chain seq x y z
N ARG A 1 -17.31 -28.57 15.67
CA ARG A 1 -16.67 -29.07 16.92
C ARG A 1 -15.22 -28.62 16.89
N GLY A 2 -14.83 -27.70 17.78
CA GLY A 2 -13.50 -27.09 17.81
C GLY A 2 -13.55 -25.61 18.18
N ALA A 3 -14.34 -25.24 19.18
CA ALA A 3 -14.22 -23.93 19.82
C ALA A 3 -12.91 -23.96 20.62
N MET A 4 -11.86 -23.38 20.04
CA MET A 4 -10.60 -23.17 20.73
C MET A 4 -10.88 -22.16 21.84
N ALA A 5 -10.78 -22.60 23.09
CA ALA A 5 -10.93 -21.75 24.26
C ALA A 5 -9.91 -20.61 24.13
N ALA A 6 -10.41 -19.39 23.92
CA ALA A 6 -9.60 -18.18 23.98
C ALA A 6 -8.99 -18.11 25.38
N ALA A 7 -7.66 -18.16 25.45
CA ALA A 7 -6.91 -17.87 26.66
C ALA A 7 -7.29 -16.45 27.10
N ALA A 8 -7.75 -16.31 28.35
CA ALA A 8 -8.45 -15.15 28.88
C ALA A 8 -7.60 -13.88 29.10
N ASP A 9 -6.48 -13.70 28.37
CA ASP A 9 -5.59 -12.54 28.57
C ASP A 9 -4.77 -12.15 27.32
N GLU A 10 -5.21 -12.53 26.11
CA GLU A 10 -4.65 -11.95 24.88
C GLU A 10 -5.55 -10.82 24.36
N PRO A 11 -5.00 -9.61 24.14
CA PRO A 11 -5.78 -8.53 23.55
C PRO A 11 -6.23 -8.93 22.15
N VAL A 12 -7.55 -8.91 21.96
CA VAL A 12 -8.20 -9.32 20.73
C VAL A 12 -8.04 -8.19 19.71
N PHE A 13 -7.01 -8.27 18.86
CA PHE A 13 -6.78 -7.30 17.77
C PHE A 13 -7.82 -7.39 16.65
N PHE A 14 -8.46 -8.56 16.53
CA PHE A 14 -9.49 -8.81 15.54
C PHE A 14 -10.49 -9.85 16.07
N ARG A 15 -11.75 -9.71 15.68
CA ARG A 15 -12.78 -10.73 15.91
C ARG A 15 -12.84 -11.66 14.72
N ALA A 16 -12.71 -12.95 14.98
CA ALA A 16 -12.82 -13.97 13.94
C ALA A 16 -14.31 -14.24 13.64
N GLY A 17 -14.76 -13.92 12.42
CA GLY A 17 -15.97 -14.52 11.84
C GLY A 17 -17.27 -13.73 11.89
N GLU A 18 -17.26 -12.39 12.02
CA GLU A 18 -18.51 -11.61 11.99
C GLU A 18 -19.00 -11.24 10.57
N HIS A 19 -18.15 -11.31 9.53
CA HIS A 19 -18.55 -10.99 8.15
C HIS A 19 -18.89 -12.25 7.31
N GLU A 20 -19.84 -12.16 6.37
CA GLU A 20 -20.34 -13.25 5.49
C GLU A 20 -19.23 -14.08 4.79
N ARG A 21 -18.05 -13.51 4.60
CA ARG A 21 -16.89 -14.15 3.95
C ARG A 21 -15.82 -14.64 4.91
N GLY A 22 -16.08 -14.63 6.22
CA GLY A 22 -15.10 -14.98 7.25
C GLY A 22 -13.95 -13.98 7.37
N MET A 23 -14.15 -12.74 6.91
CA MET A 23 -13.15 -11.67 7.04
C MET A 23 -13.04 -11.28 8.52
N PRO A 24 -11.82 -11.19 9.09
CA PRO A 24 -11.64 -10.69 10.44
C PRO A 24 -12.11 -9.25 10.55
N GLU A 25 -12.76 -8.90 11.65
CA GLU A 25 -13.12 -7.52 11.97
C GLU A 25 -12.05 -6.93 12.90
N ALA A 26 -11.47 -5.80 12.51
CA ALA A 26 -10.51 -5.05 13.31
C ALA A 26 -11.21 -4.45 14.53
N VAL A 27 -10.66 -4.71 15.71
CA VAL A 27 -11.18 -4.14 16.96
C VAL A 27 -10.46 -2.82 17.22
N PHE A 28 -11.23 -1.76 17.43
CA PHE A 28 -10.66 -0.48 17.85
C PHE A 28 -10.06 -0.57 19.26
N ILE A 29 -8.83 -0.09 19.43
CA ILE A 29 -8.13 -0.16 20.71
C ILE A 29 -8.35 1.15 21.47
N ASP A 30 -9.28 1.16 22.43
CA ASP A 30 -9.56 2.34 23.24
C ASP A 30 -8.39 2.74 24.15
N ASN A 31 -7.80 1.76 24.85
CA ASN A 31 -6.72 1.99 25.79
C ASN A 31 -5.44 1.25 25.37
N VAL A 32 -4.60 1.96 24.62
CA VAL A 32 -3.29 1.48 24.18
C VAL A 32 -2.33 1.28 25.36
N GLU A 33 -2.45 2.11 26.41
CA GLU A 33 -1.63 2.02 27.63
C GLU A 33 -1.81 0.68 28.34
N ALA A 34 -3.06 0.26 28.57
CA ALA A 34 -3.38 -1.02 29.20
C ALA A 34 -2.82 -2.20 28.41
N MET A 35 -2.80 -2.11 27.07
CA MET A 35 -2.32 -3.18 26.22
C MET A 35 -0.79 -3.27 26.16
N CYS A 36 -0.11 -2.13 26.28
CA CYS A 36 1.35 -2.05 26.33
C CYS A 36 1.93 -2.26 27.73
N GLN A 37 1.12 -2.46 28.78
CA GLN A 37 1.62 -2.79 30.12
C GLN A 37 2.33 -4.15 30.14
N ASN A 38 1.86 -5.11 29.33
CA ASN A 38 2.36 -6.48 29.32
C ASN A 38 3.24 -6.82 28.10
N ARG A 39 3.34 -5.93 27.10
CA ARG A 39 4.08 -6.17 25.84
C ARG A 39 4.76 -4.90 25.33
N GLN A 40 5.85 -5.06 24.57
CA GLN A 40 6.49 -3.91 23.93
C GLN A 40 5.59 -3.31 22.84
N PRO A 41 5.49 -1.97 22.74
CA PRO A 41 4.71 -1.30 21.69
C PRO A 41 5.10 -1.71 20.26
N SER A 42 6.39 -2.05 20.03
CA SER A 42 6.91 -2.53 18.75
C SER A 42 6.27 -3.84 18.29
N GLU A 43 6.09 -4.81 19.20
CA GLU A 43 5.46 -6.10 18.88
C GLU A 43 3.99 -5.94 18.50
N ILE A 44 3.29 -5.01 19.16
CA ILE A 44 1.88 -4.72 18.87
C ILE A 44 1.76 -4.05 17.49
N VAL A 45 2.63 -3.08 17.19
CA VAL A 45 2.68 -2.45 15.87
C VAL A 45 2.95 -3.49 14.78
N GLN A 46 3.86 -4.45 15.01
CA GLN A 46 4.13 -5.52 14.05
C GLN A 46 2.90 -6.39 13.78
N LYS A 47 2.17 -6.80 14.82
CA LYS A 47 0.92 -7.57 14.65
C LYS A 47 -0.17 -6.79 13.91
N LEU A 48 -0.28 -5.49 14.15
CA LEU A 48 -1.23 -4.63 13.45
C LEU A 48 -0.82 -4.40 11.98
N GLN A 49 0.48 -4.30 11.69
CA GLN A 49 1.03 -4.24 10.33
C GLN A 49 0.77 -5.54 9.55
N ASP A 50 0.90 -6.70 10.21
CA ASP A 50 0.55 -8.00 9.60
C ASP A 50 -0.94 -8.06 9.25
N LEU A 51 -1.81 -7.56 10.13
CA LEU A 51 -3.25 -7.52 9.91
C LEU A 51 -3.62 -6.54 8.78
N TYR A 52 -3.00 -5.35 8.77
CA TYR A 52 -3.15 -4.36 7.71
C TYR A 52 -2.76 -4.92 6.33
N SER A 53 -1.62 -5.60 6.26
CA SER A 53 -1.13 -6.24 5.02
C SER A 53 -2.13 -7.28 4.49
N LYS A 54 -2.77 -8.06 5.39
CA LYS A 54 -3.82 -9.01 5.02
C LYS A 54 -5.06 -8.31 4.46
N TYR A 55 -5.51 -7.22 5.08
CA TYR A 55 -6.65 -6.45 4.56
C TYR A 55 -6.35 -5.82 3.20
N GLN A 56 -5.16 -5.25 3.01
CA GLN A 56 -4.74 -4.71 1.71
C GLN A 56 -4.72 -5.77 0.61
N TYR A 57 -4.15 -6.95 0.89
CA TYR A 57 -4.14 -8.07 -0.05
C TYR A 57 -5.57 -8.50 -0.42
N MET A 58 -6.44 -8.64 0.58
CA MET A 58 -7.83 -9.02 0.37
C MET A 58 -8.59 -7.97 -0.43
N GLN A 59 -8.39 -6.69 -0.14
CA GLN A 59 -9.00 -5.57 -0.86
C GLN A 59 -8.57 -5.56 -2.33
N SER A 60 -7.27 -5.74 -2.60
CA SER A 60 -6.73 -5.83 -3.95
C SER A 60 -7.34 -7.00 -4.73
N SER A 61 -7.44 -8.18 -4.09
CA SER A 61 -8.07 -9.37 -4.68
C SER A 61 -9.55 -9.13 -5.04
N LEU A 62 -10.34 -8.58 -4.11
CA LEU A 62 -11.76 -8.29 -4.38
C LEU A 62 -11.94 -7.17 -5.41
N ALA A 63 -11.06 -6.16 -5.41
CA ALA A 63 -11.07 -5.10 -6.41
C ALA A 63 -10.80 -5.65 -7.82
N ALA A 64 -9.88 -6.61 -7.96
CA ALA A 64 -9.58 -7.26 -9.23
C ALA A 64 -10.77 -8.11 -9.72
N GLN A 65 -11.41 -8.88 -8.82
CA GLN A 65 -12.62 -9.63 -9.14
C GLN A 65 -13.76 -8.71 -9.59
N ARG A 66 -13.99 -7.60 -8.87
CA ARG A 66 -14.99 -6.60 -9.22
C ARG A 66 -14.70 -5.97 -10.58
N ALA A 67 -13.44 -5.63 -10.88
CA ALA A 67 -13.05 -5.06 -12.17
C ALA A 67 -13.37 -6.03 -13.31
N SER A 68 -12.99 -7.31 -13.18
CA SER A 68 -13.30 -8.34 -14.18
C SER A 68 -14.81 -8.49 -14.42
N LEU A 69 -15.61 -8.48 -13.34
CA LEU A 69 -17.06 -8.62 -13.44
C LEU A 69 -17.71 -7.37 -14.06
N LYS A 70 -17.20 -6.17 -13.76
CA LYS A 70 -17.64 -4.90 -14.38
C LYS A 70 -17.35 -4.86 -15.88
N THR A 71 -16.25 -5.46 -16.34
CA THR A 71 -15.96 -5.57 -17.77
C THR A 71 -16.90 -6.54 -18.48
N LYS A 72 -17.26 -7.67 -17.85
CA LYS A 72 -18.09 -8.73 -18.45
C LYS A 72 -19.60 -8.46 -18.41
N LEU A 73 -20.07 -7.73 -17.40
CA LEU A 73 -21.50 -7.50 -17.21
C LEU A 73 -22.19 -6.84 -18.42
N PRO A 74 -21.61 -5.81 -19.07
CA PRO A 74 -22.19 -5.22 -20.29
C PRO A 74 -22.36 -6.24 -21.43
N ASP A 75 -21.42 -7.18 -21.58
CA ASP A 75 -21.49 -8.21 -22.61
C ASP A 75 -22.67 -9.17 -22.34
N ILE A 76 -22.87 -9.56 -21.07
CA ILE A 76 -24.01 -10.41 -20.65
C ILE A 76 -25.33 -9.69 -20.91
N VAL A 77 -25.42 -8.40 -20.56
CA VAL A 77 -26.63 -7.59 -20.79
C VAL A 77 -26.91 -7.45 -22.29
N THR A 78 -25.90 -7.14 -23.09
CA THR A 78 -26.04 -7.01 -24.55
C THR A 78 -26.47 -8.33 -25.19
N ALA A 79 -25.93 -9.45 -24.74
CA ALA A 79 -26.33 -10.78 -25.20
C ALA A 79 -27.80 -11.06 -24.84
N HIS A 80 -28.22 -10.75 -23.61
CA HIS A 80 -29.60 -10.92 -23.16
C HIS A 80 -30.59 -10.06 -23.97
N GLU A 81 -30.26 -8.79 -24.19
CA GLU A 81 -31.06 -7.87 -25.03
C GLU A 81 -31.17 -8.37 -26.48
N THR A 82 -30.07 -8.91 -27.04
CA THR A 82 -30.05 -9.46 -28.41
C THR A 82 -30.98 -10.66 -28.53
N VAL A 83 -30.94 -11.61 -27.57
CA VAL A 83 -31.82 -12.78 -27.58
C VAL A 83 -33.29 -12.36 -27.41
N ASN A 84 -33.60 -11.41 -26.52
CA ASN A 84 -34.95 -10.86 -26.39
C ASN A 84 -35.45 -10.21 -27.68
N HIS A 85 -34.58 -9.47 -28.37
CA HIS A 85 -34.92 -8.91 -29.68
C HIS A 85 -35.23 -10.02 -30.70
N LEU A 86 -34.48 -11.12 -30.72
CA LEU A 86 -34.77 -12.27 -31.59
C LEU A 86 -36.12 -12.93 -31.24
N VAL A 87 -36.45 -13.07 -29.95
CA VAL A 87 -37.74 -13.58 -29.47
C VAL A 87 -38.89 -12.69 -29.97
N GLU A 88 -38.77 -11.38 -29.79
CA GLU A 88 -39.79 -10.43 -30.26
C GLU A 88 -39.96 -10.46 -31.78
N ARG A 89 -38.85 -10.53 -32.51
CA ARG A 89 -38.89 -10.61 -33.98
C ARG A 89 -39.58 -11.89 -34.44
N ARG A 90 -39.30 -13.02 -33.78
CA ARG A 90 -39.98 -14.29 -34.05
C ARG A 90 -41.47 -14.21 -33.76
N ALA A 91 -41.88 -13.55 -32.67
CA ALA A 91 -43.29 -13.40 -32.32
C ALA A 91 -44.07 -12.49 -33.29
N LYS A 92 -43.40 -11.52 -33.91
CA LYS A 92 -44.00 -10.57 -34.88
C LYS A 92 -44.00 -11.08 -36.33
N ALA A 93 -43.16 -12.05 -36.65
CA ALA A 93 -43.00 -12.55 -38.01
C ALA A 93 -44.17 -13.44 -38.44
N SER A 94 -44.69 -13.21 -39.64
CA SER A 94 -45.66 -14.11 -40.27
C SER A 94 -44.95 -15.31 -40.90
N GLU A 95 -45.67 -16.43 -41.09
CA GLU A 95 -45.11 -17.64 -41.71
C GLU A 95 -44.51 -17.32 -43.11
N GLY A 96 -43.20 -17.48 -43.25
CA GLY A 96 -42.47 -17.24 -44.51
C GLY A 96 -41.87 -15.83 -44.69
N GLU A 97 -42.01 -14.93 -43.71
CA GLU A 97 -41.43 -13.59 -43.77
C GLU A 97 -39.93 -13.59 -43.39
N THR A 98 -39.08 -13.10 -44.29
CA THR A 98 -37.66 -12.89 -44.02
C THR A 98 -37.43 -11.54 -43.37
N THR A 99 -36.43 -11.46 -42.49
CA THR A 99 -36.00 -10.20 -41.85
C THR A 99 -34.58 -9.87 -42.29
N GLU A 100 -34.32 -8.60 -42.61
CA GLU A 100 -32.95 -8.10 -42.81
C GLU A 100 -32.23 -8.01 -41.44
N TYR A 101 -31.13 -8.74 -41.30
CA TYR A 101 -30.22 -8.67 -40.17
C TYR A 101 -28.87 -8.10 -40.61
N THR A 102 -28.22 -7.36 -39.71
CA THR A 102 -26.85 -6.90 -39.92
C THR A 102 -25.91 -7.79 -39.11
N TYR A 103 -25.22 -8.70 -39.78
CA TYR A 103 -24.28 -9.64 -39.17
C TYR A 103 -22.89 -9.02 -39.08
N GLN A 104 -22.26 -9.16 -37.93
CA GLN A 104 -20.86 -8.80 -37.73
C GLN A 104 -19.95 -9.93 -38.23
N LEU A 105 -19.15 -9.66 -39.26
CA LEU A 105 -18.17 -10.61 -39.81
C LEU A 105 -16.79 -10.44 -39.15
N CYS A 106 -16.41 -9.19 -38.88
CA CYS A 106 -15.22 -8.77 -38.15
C CYS A 106 -15.55 -7.52 -37.33
N GLU A 107 -14.66 -7.10 -36.44
CA GLU A 107 -14.85 -5.94 -35.57
C GLU A 107 -15.33 -4.69 -36.36
N ASN A 108 -14.74 -4.46 -37.54
CA ASN A 108 -15.03 -3.32 -38.41
C ASN A 108 -15.78 -3.68 -39.70
N ILE A 109 -16.30 -4.90 -39.83
CA ILE A 109 -16.96 -5.36 -41.06
C ILE A 109 -18.31 -5.98 -40.72
N TRP A 110 -19.35 -5.37 -41.27
CA TRP A 110 -20.75 -5.76 -41.08
C TRP A 110 -21.38 -6.04 -42.44
N CYS A 111 -22.22 -7.06 -42.52
CA CYS A 111 -22.92 -7.46 -43.74
C CYS A 111 -24.41 -7.56 -43.48
N LYS A 112 -25.21 -7.02 -44.40
CA LYS A 112 -26.66 -7.17 -44.37
C LYS A 112 -27.05 -8.45 -45.09
N ALA A 113 -27.88 -9.27 -44.46
CA ALA A 113 -28.44 -10.45 -45.08
C ALA A 113 -29.89 -10.65 -44.62
N GLU A 114 -30.73 -11.15 -45.53
CA GLU A 114 -32.09 -11.55 -45.21
C GLU A 114 -32.09 -13.00 -44.70
N ALA A 115 -32.67 -13.22 -43.52
CA ALA A 115 -32.79 -14.55 -42.94
C ALA A 115 -34.19 -14.75 -42.32
N PRO A 116 -34.72 -15.99 -42.32
CA PRO A 116 -35.91 -16.31 -41.55
C PRO A 116 -35.62 -16.17 -40.04
N PRO A 117 -36.62 -15.80 -39.21
CA PRO A 117 -36.47 -15.80 -37.76
C PRO A 117 -36.01 -17.17 -37.24
N SER A 118 -34.92 -17.20 -36.48
CA SER A 118 -34.39 -18.44 -35.91
C SER A 118 -35.22 -18.89 -34.70
N ALA A 119 -35.29 -20.20 -34.47
CA ALA A 119 -35.91 -20.78 -33.28
C ALA A 119 -34.91 -21.06 -32.14
N THR A 120 -33.62 -21.10 -32.49
CA THR A 120 -32.52 -21.45 -31.60
C THR A 120 -31.38 -20.44 -31.73
N VAL A 121 -30.52 -20.43 -30.71
CA VAL A 121 -29.29 -19.62 -30.65
C VAL A 121 -28.15 -20.47 -30.11
N CYS A 122 -26.93 -20.21 -30.58
CA CYS A 122 -25.74 -20.88 -30.08
C CYS A 122 -25.01 -19.97 -29.08
N LEU A 123 -24.81 -20.44 -27.85
CA LEU A 123 -24.12 -19.72 -26.79
C LEU A 123 -22.74 -20.33 -26.52
N TRP A 124 -21.73 -19.47 -26.35
CA TRP A 124 -20.39 -19.89 -25.97
C TRP A 124 -20.28 -19.97 -24.44
N LEU A 125 -20.06 -21.17 -23.92
CA LEU A 125 -19.99 -21.42 -22.47
C LEU A 125 -18.57 -21.32 -21.91
N GLY A 126 -17.58 -21.14 -22.78
CA GLY A 126 -16.16 -21.20 -22.44
C GLY A 126 -15.54 -22.57 -22.68
N ALA A 127 -14.25 -22.71 -22.37
CA ALA A 127 -13.49 -23.95 -22.58
C ALA A 127 -13.63 -24.57 -23.99
N ASN A 128 -13.75 -23.72 -25.02
CA ASN A 128 -13.97 -24.12 -26.41
C ASN A 128 -15.27 -24.92 -26.65
N CYS A 129 -16.29 -24.70 -25.82
CA CYS A 129 -17.59 -25.34 -25.92
C CYS A 129 -18.68 -24.33 -26.29
N MET A 130 -19.43 -24.65 -27.35
CA MET A 130 -20.62 -23.93 -27.79
C MET A 130 -21.80 -24.91 -27.79
N LEU A 131 -22.94 -24.49 -27.25
CA LEU A 131 -24.16 -25.29 -27.23
C LEU A 131 -25.31 -24.50 -27.86
N GLU A 132 -26.19 -25.24 -28.52
CA GLU A 132 -27.44 -24.72 -29.07
C GLU A 132 -28.53 -24.74 -27.99
N TYR A 133 -29.26 -23.64 -27.87
CA TYR A 133 -30.38 -23.46 -26.95
C TYR A 133 -31.60 -22.98 -27.73
N THR A 134 -32.78 -23.35 -27.25
CA THR A 134 -33.99 -22.64 -27.66
C THR A 134 -33.94 -21.19 -27.20
N LEU A 135 -34.69 -20.30 -27.86
CA LEU A 135 -34.74 -18.89 -27.47
C LEU A 135 -35.19 -18.71 -26.02
N GLU A 136 -36.15 -19.53 -25.57
CA GLU A 136 -36.69 -19.49 -24.21
C GLU A 136 -35.65 -19.91 -23.16
N GLU A 137 -34.93 -21.01 -23.41
CA GLU A 137 -33.84 -21.48 -22.52
C GLU A 137 -32.68 -20.47 -22.48
N ALA A 138 -32.35 -19.85 -23.61
CA ALA A 138 -31.29 -18.86 -23.70
C ALA A 138 -31.63 -17.59 -22.89
N VAL A 139 -32.88 -17.12 -22.94
CA VAL A 139 -33.35 -16.00 -22.11
C VAL A 139 -33.23 -16.35 -20.62
N GLU A 140 -33.73 -17.51 -20.20
CA GLU A 140 -33.67 -17.92 -18.80
C GLU A 140 -32.22 -18.04 -18.29
N LEU A 141 -31.33 -18.62 -19.11
CA LEU A 141 -29.92 -18.77 -18.79
C LEU A 141 -29.22 -17.41 -18.66
N LEU A 142 -29.40 -16.52 -19.64
CA LEU A 142 -28.77 -15.20 -19.66
C LEU A 142 -29.33 -14.30 -18.55
N GLN A 143 -30.63 -14.36 -18.28
CA GLN A 143 -31.26 -13.64 -17.17
C GLN A 143 -30.71 -14.12 -15.82
N THR A 144 -30.59 -15.43 -15.61
CA THR A 144 -30.01 -16.00 -14.39
C THR A 144 -28.56 -15.56 -14.21
N ASN A 145 -27.76 -15.59 -15.29
CA ASN A 145 -26.38 -15.13 -15.28
C ASN A 145 -26.28 -13.63 -14.96
N GLU A 146 -27.13 -12.81 -15.57
CA GLU A 146 -27.20 -11.37 -15.31
C GLU A 146 -27.51 -11.08 -13.84
N VAL A 147 -28.54 -11.72 -13.27
CA VAL A 147 -28.92 -11.55 -11.86
C VAL A 147 -27.79 -11.99 -10.92
N ASN A 148 -27.16 -13.12 -11.20
CA ASN A 148 -26.02 -13.62 -10.42
C ASN A 148 -24.82 -12.66 -10.49
N ALA A 149 -24.50 -12.15 -11.67
CA ALA A 149 -23.42 -11.20 -11.87
C ALA A 149 -23.71 -9.86 -11.15
N ARG A 150 -24.93 -9.33 -11.24
CA ARG A 150 -25.34 -8.11 -10.52
C ARG A 150 -25.29 -8.29 -9.00
N THR A 151 -25.79 -9.43 -8.51
CA THR A 151 -25.78 -9.75 -7.07
C THR A 151 -24.36 -9.90 -6.56
N SER A 152 -23.51 -10.62 -7.29
CA SER A 152 -22.09 -10.80 -6.94
C SER A 152 -21.34 -9.47 -6.95
N LEU A 153 -21.63 -8.58 -7.90
CA LEU A 153 -21.04 -7.24 -7.96
C LEU A 153 -21.43 -6.39 -6.75
N LYS A 154 -22.72 -6.43 -6.37
CA LYS A 154 -23.20 -5.72 -5.18
C LYS A 154 -22.51 -6.23 -3.90
N GLY A 155 -22.45 -7.55 -3.72
CA GLY A 155 -21.74 -8.15 -2.58
C GLY A 155 -20.27 -7.73 -2.55
N LEU A 156 -19.56 -7.80 -3.69
CA LEU A 156 -18.17 -7.34 -3.77
C LEU A 156 -17.99 -5.86 -3.41
N ASP A 157 -18.92 -4.97 -3.80
CA ASP A 157 -18.85 -3.56 -3.42
C ASP A 157 -19.06 -3.36 -1.91
N GLU A 158 -19.96 -4.14 -1.28
CA GLU A 158 -20.17 -4.15 0.18
C GLU A 158 -18.93 -4.67 0.92
N ASP A 159 -18.34 -5.79 0.47
CA ASP A 159 -17.11 -6.35 1.05
C ASP A 159 -15.92 -5.38 0.94
N ILE A 160 -15.79 -4.68 -0.21
CA ILE A 160 -14.73 -3.67 -0.40
C ILE A 160 -14.96 -2.48 0.54
N ALA A 161 -16.21 -2.07 0.75
CA ALA A 161 -16.53 -1.01 1.71
C ALA A 161 -16.16 -1.44 3.14
N PHE A 162 -16.55 -2.65 3.55
CA PHE A 162 -16.16 -3.21 4.84
C PHE A 162 -14.64 -3.22 5.03
N LEU A 163 -13.88 -3.70 4.04
CA LEU A 163 -12.41 -3.72 4.12
C LEU A 163 -11.79 -2.32 4.23
N ARG A 164 -12.39 -1.28 3.63
CA ARG A 164 -11.91 0.11 3.81
C ARG A 164 -12.07 0.56 5.27
N ASP A 165 -13.16 0.21 5.91
CA ASP A 165 -13.40 0.53 7.31
C ASP A 165 -12.43 -0.24 8.24
N GLN A 166 -12.15 -1.51 7.91
CA GLN A 166 -11.17 -2.31 8.65
C GLN A 166 -9.74 -1.78 8.50
N ILE A 167 -9.35 -1.36 7.30
CA ILE A 167 -8.07 -0.72 7.03
C ILE A 167 -7.96 0.56 7.85
N THR A 168 -8.96 1.44 7.79
CA THR A 168 -8.97 2.72 8.51
C THR A 168 -8.84 2.51 10.02
N THR A 169 -9.60 1.57 10.59
CA THR A 169 -9.52 1.22 12.02
C THR A 169 -8.13 0.71 12.41
N THR A 170 -7.55 -0.15 11.56
CA THR A 170 -6.22 -0.72 11.79
C THR A 170 -5.13 0.35 11.70
N GLU A 171 -5.21 1.28 10.74
CA GLU A 171 -4.29 2.42 10.60
C GLU A 171 -4.30 3.31 11.84
N VAL A 172 -5.49 3.65 12.34
CA VAL A 172 -5.63 4.45 13.57
C VAL A 172 -5.00 3.71 14.76
N ASN A 173 -5.25 2.41 14.89
CA ASN A 173 -4.64 1.58 15.93
C ASN A 173 -3.11 1.54 15.83
N ILE A 174 -2.54 1.42 14.63
CA ILE A 174 -1.09 1.47 14.38
C ILE A 174 -0.54 2.82 14.83
N ALA A 175 -1.14 3.93 14.38
CA ALA A 175 -0.68 5.28 14.70
C ALA A 175 -0.73 5.56 16.21
N ARG A 176 -1.80 5.16 16.90
CA ARG A 176 -1.95 5.34 18.35
C ARG A 176 -0.91 4.52 19.12
N THR A 177 -0.66 3.27 18.70
CA THR A 177 0.34 2.39 19.33
C THR A 177 1.76 2.92 19.12
N HIS A 178 2.08 3.37 17.91
CA HIS A 178 3.36 3.99 17.60
C HIS A 178 3.58 5.27 18.41
N ASN A 179 2.59 6.18 18.43
CA ASN A 179 2.66 7.42 19.21
C ASN A 179 2.86 7.16 20.71
N TYR A 180 2.22 6.13 21.26
CA TYR A 180 2.43 5.71 22.63
C TYR A 180 3.86 5.19 22.86
N GLY A 181 4.38 4.35 21.95
CA GLY A 181 5.77 3.88 22.01
C GLY A 181 6.80 5.01 21.98
N VAL A 182 6.56 6.05 21.18
CA VAL A 182 7.41 7.26 21.15
C VAL A 182 7.36 8.01 22.48
N LYS A 183 6.17 8.21 23.07
CA LYS A 183 6.03 8.83 24.39
C LYS A 183 6.77 8.06 25.48
N LEU A 184 6.72 6.72 25.45
CA LEU A 184 7.42 5.88 26.40
C LEU A 184 8.95 6.06 26.31
N ARG A 185 9.51 6.09 25.09
CA ARG A 185 10.94 6.33 24.85
C ARG A 185 11.38 7.75 25.22
N GLN A 186 10.55 8.76 24.96
CA GLN A 186 10.83 10.13 25.38
C GLN A 186 10.90 10.23 26.90
N LYS A 187 9.93 9.65 27.61
CA LYS A 187 9.91 9.61 29.07
C LYS A 187 11.11 8.86 29.65
N GLN A 188 11.48 7.73 29.08
CA GLN A 188 12.68 6.99 29.50
C GLN A 188 13.96 7.82 29.34
N LYS A 189 14.13 8.54 28.22
CA LYS A 189 15.27 9.45 28.03
C LYS A 189 15.27 10.62 29.02
N GLU A 190 14.10 11.18 29.33
CA GLU A 190 13.95 12.23 30.33
C GLU A 190 14.31 11.73 31.74
N ASP A 191 13.81 10.55 32.13
CA ASP A 191 14.11 9.90 33.42
C ASP A 191 15.60 9.54 33.53
N GLU A 192 16.23 9.02 32.47
CA GLU A 192 17.68 8.77 32.40
C GLU A 192 18.50 10.05 32.53
N SER A 193 18.08 11.13 31.86
CA SER A 193 18.74 12.43 31.95
C SER A 193 18.61 13.04 33.35
N ALA A 194 17.44 12.92 33.99
CA ALA A 194 17.20 13.39 35.35
C ALA A 194 17.99 12.59 36.40
N ALA A 195 18.11 11.28 36.22
CA ALA A 195 18.92 10.42 37.08
C ALA A 195 20.43 10.74 36.97
N GLN A 196 20.93 11.05 35.76
CA GLN A 196 22.33 11.48 35.58
C GLN A 196 22.60 12.85 36.23
N VAL A 197 21.65 13.79 36.19
CA VAL A 197 21.79 15.10 36.83
C VAL A 197 21.70 15.00 38.35
N ALA A 198 20.87 14.10 38.90
CA ALA A 198 20.75 13.87 40.34
C ALA A 198 21.94 13.09 40.94
N ALA A 199 22.66 12.29 40.15
CA ALA A 199 23.82 11.51 40.59
C ALA A 199 25.17 12.27 40.51
N ALA A 200 25.20 13.50 40.00
CA ALA A 200 26.43 14.30 39.91
C ALA A 200 26.77 14.94 41.29
N PRO A 201 27.91 14.61 41.94
CA PRO A 201 28.30 15.24 43.18
C PRO A 201 28.82 16.66 42.92
N ALA A 202 28.40 17.61 43.74
CA ALA A 202 28.75 19.02 43.62
C ALA A 202 30.17 19.31 44.14
N VAL A 203 31.21 19.33 43.29
CA VAL A 203 32.43 20.15 43.54
C VAL A 203 33.17 20.54 42.23
N SER A 204 33.29 21.86 42.02
CA SER A 204 34.31 22.65 41.28
C SER A 204 34.74 22.32 39.83
N ALA A 205 34.58 23.30 38.94
CA ALA A 205 35.37 23.49 37.71
C ALA A 205 36.75 24.15 38.02
N PRO A 206 37.74 24.23 37.08
CA PRO A 206 37.76 23.76 35.69
C PRO A 206 39.03 22.96 35.28
N SER A 207 39.00 22.44 34.03
CA SER A 207 40.14 22.17 33.13
C SER A 207 40.40 20.70 32.73
N SER A 208 40.65 20.54 31.42
CA SER A 208 41.17 19.41 30.65
C SER A 208 40.31 18.15 30.45
N ALA A 209 39.83 18.02 29.20
CA ALA A 209 39.56 16.75 28.50
C ALA A 209 40.83 15.84 28.52
N PRO A 210 40.76 14.49 28.33
CA PRO A 210 40.01 13.83 27.27
C PRO A 210 39.28 12.49 27.58
N SER A 211 38.29 12.20 26.72
CA SER A 211 37.90 10.92 26.09
C SER A 211 37.91 9.58 26.86
N ALA A 212 36.74 8.92 26.99
CA ALA A 212 36.34 7.77 26.14
C ALA A 212 35.13 6.94 26.68
N ALA A 213 34.12 6.75 25.81
CA ALA A 213 33.23 5.57 25.55
C ALA A 213 32.35 4.97 26.68
N ARG A 214 31.14 4.41 26.48
CA ARG A 214 30.14 4.15 25.39
C ARG A 214 28.88 3.62 26.15
N GLU A 215 27.61 3.70 25.72
CA GLU A 215 27.02 3.21 24.47
C GLU A 215 25.52 3.57 24.36
N GLY A 216 25.02 3.66 23.13
CA GLY A 216 23.69 4.14 22.75
C GLY A 216 23.75 5.22 21.65
N ALA A 217 24.67 5.04 20.69
CA ALA A 217 25.17 6.12 19.84
C ALA A 217 24.41 6.26 18.52
N SER A 218 23.42 7.15 18.49
CA SER A 218 23.18 7.98 17.31
C SER A 218 24.42 8.87 17.11
N SER A 219 25.28 8.52 16.16
CA SER A 219 26.51 9.29 15.90
C SER A 219 26.21 10.44 14.95
N GLU A 220 25.95 11.63 15.52
CA GLU A 220 25.97 12.89 14.76
C GLU A 220 27.42 13.35 14.59
N ALA A 221 27.88 13.42 13.34
CA ALA A 221 29.20 13.92 13.02
C ALA A 221 29.09 15.18 12.14
N ARG A 222 29.85 16.22 12.51
CA ARG A 222 30.00 17.45 11.72
C ARG A 222 31.21 17.28 10.81
N GLY A 223 30.98 17.29 9.50
CA GLY A 223 32.07 17.23 8.52
C GLY A 223 32.74 18.60 8.38
N ALA A 224 34.08 18.62 8.48
CA ALA A 224 34.88 19.81 8.20
C ALA A 224 35.23 19.84 6.70
N GLY A 225 34.42 20.54 5.91
CA GLY A 225 34.62 20.76 4.47
C GLY A 225 33.81 21.96 3.99
N ALA A 226 34.12 22.49 2.80
CA ALA A 226 33.73 23.82 2.29
C ALA A 226 32.21 24.10 2.12
N GLY A 227 31.33 23.25 2.61
CA GLY A 227 29.90 23.51 2.82
C GLY A 227 29.50 22.91 4.16
N ALA A 228 28.81 23.66 5.02
CA ALA A 228 28.40 23.17 6.33
C ALA A 228 27.36 22.04 6.18
N TYR A 229 27.83 20.79 6.17
CA TYR A 229 26.98 19.60 6.16
C TYR A 229 27.02 18.90 7.53
N THR A 230 25.88 18.35 7.92
CA THR A 230 25.72 17.50 9.10
C THR A 230 25.20 16.17 8.63
N TRP A 231 25.78 15.06 9.10
CA TRP A 231 25.28 13.74 8.76
C TRP A 231 25.05 12.92 10.03
N LYS A 232 24.06 12.03 9.95
CA LYS A 232 23.76 11.04 10.97
C LYS A 232 23.60 9.68 10.29
N GLN A 233 23.97 8.63 10.98
CA GLN A 233 23.77 7.27 10.52
C GLN A 233 22.98 6.46 11.53
N GLU A 234 22.10 5.62 11.01
CA GLU A 234 21.42 4.56 11.73
C GLU A 234 21.90 3.20 11.21
N ALA A 235 21.29 2.11 11.70
CA ALA A 235 21.71 0.76 11.34
C ALA A 235 21.59 0.50 9.82
N GLU A 236 20.56 1.06 9.17
CA GLU A 236 20.21 0.77 7.77
C GLU A 236 20.23 2.01 6.86
N GLU A 237 20.30 3.22 7.44
CA GLU A 237 20.20 4.47 6.69
C GLU A 237 21.29 5.49 7.09
N VAL A 238 21.67 6.35 6.14
CA VAL A 238 22.53 7.51 6.38
C VAL A 238 21.79 8.77 5.93
N GLU A 239 21.53 9.68 6.86
CA GLU A 239 20.95 10.99 6.53
C GLU A 239 22.04 12.05 6.46
N VAL A 240 22.13 12.71 5.31
CA VAL A 240 23.03 13.83 5.05
C VAL A 240 22.21 15.10 4.90
N SER A 241 22.56 16.12 5.66
CA SER A 241 21.93 17.42 5.63
C SER A 241 22.92 18.49 5.19
N VAL A 242 22.65 19.10 4.04
CA VAL A 242 23.49 20.15 3.45
C VAL A 242 22.77 21.48 3.54
N ARG A 243 23.45 22.52 4.06
CA ARG A 243 22.91 23.89 4.04
C ARG A 243 23.18 24.54 2.69
N VAL A 244 22.12 25.04 2.06
CA VAL A 244 22.18 25.79 0.81
C VAL A 244 22.17 27.29 1.11
N PRO A 245 23.13 28.08 0.60
CA PRO A 245 23.12 29.54 0.76
C PRO A 245 21.95 30.20 -0.01
N LYS A 246 21.44 31.31 0.54
CA LYS A 246 20.12 31.93 0.29
C LYS A 246 19.69 32.04 -1.19
N GLY A 247 18.47 31.54 -1.47
CA GLY A 247 17.68 31.88 -2.67
C GLY A 247 17.35 30.73 -3.64
N GLY A 248 17.85 29.51 -3.39
CA GLY A 248 17.66 28.37 -4.29
C GLY A 248 16.23 27.85 -4.37
N GLN A 249 15.70 27.71 -5.58
CA GLN A 249 14.49 26.92 -5.81
C GLN A 249 14.86 25.44 -5.97
N LYS A 250 13.91 24.53 -5.74
CA LYS A 250 14.14 23.07 -5.89
C LYS A 250 14.68 22.72 -7.28
N SER A 251 14.34 23.51 -8.30
CA SER A 251 14.77 23.37 -9.69
C SER A 251 16.28 23.57 -9.90
N ASP A 252 16.95 24.30 -9.00
CA ASP A 252 18.37 24.64 -9.11
C ASP A 252 19.28 23.64 -8.39
N VAL A 253 18.69 22.63 -7.73
CA VAL A 253 19.38 21.59 -6.97
C VAL A 253 19.42 20.30 -7.78
N LYS A 254 20.64 19.83 -8.06
CA LYS A 254 20.88 18.54 -8.70
C LYS A 254 21.62 17.62 -7.73
N VAL A 255 20.92 16.59 -7.25
CA VAL A 255 21.50 15.53 -6.42
C VAL A 255 21.71 14.29 -7.27
N THR A 256 22.95 13.84 -7.37
CA THR A 256 23.34 12.58 -8.02
C THR A 256 23.76 11.60 -6.94
N ILE A 257 23.01 10.51 -6.80
CA ILE A 257 23.29 9.43 -5.84
C ILE A 257 23.74 8.21 -6.66
N LEU A 258 24.99 7.79 -6.46
CA LEU A 258 25.56 6.57 -7.04
C LEU A 258 25.93 5.59 -5.93
N VAL A 259 26.23 4.35 -6.30
CA VAL A 259 26.52 3.25 -5.35
C VAL A 259 27.62 3.60 -4.36
N ASP A 260 28.62 4.37 -4.78
CA ASP A 260 29.84 4.69 -4.03
C ASP A 260 30.14 6.20 -3.99
N SER A 261 29.25 7.06 -4.49
CA SER A 261 29.52 8.50 -4.59
C SER A 261 28.24 9.33 -4.47
N LEU A 262 28.38 10.46 -3.79
CA LEU A 262 27.31 11.43 -3.62
C LEU A 262 27.77 12.80 -4.12
N ARG A 263 26.95 13.40 -4.99
CA ARG A 263 27.19 14.74 -5.52
C ARG A 263 25.95 15.60 -5.41
N VAL A 264 26.08 16.74 -4.75
CA VAL A 264 25.06 17.77 -4.54
C VAL A 264 25.53 19.07 -5.16
N GLU A 265 24.82 19.50 -6.18
CA GLU A 265 25.11 20.71 -6.93
C GLU A 265 23.94 21.70 -6.78
N HIS A 266 24.26 22.97 -6.60
CA HIS A 266 23.30 24.07 -6.54
C HIS A 266 23.72 25.18 -7.49
N ALA A 267 22.89 25.48 -8.50
CA ALA A 267 23.10 26.54 -9.48
C ALA A 267 24.53 26.55 -10.10
N GLY A 268 25.06 25.37 -10.44
CA GLY A 268 26.42 25.22 -11.00
C GLY A 268 27.56 25.13 -9.97
N THR A 269 27.25 25.34 -8.67
CA THR A 269 28.23 25.25 -7.57
C THR A 269 28.08 23.92 -6.86
N VAL A 270 29.17 23.14 -6.80
CA VAL A 270 29.21 21.89 -6.04
C VAL A 270 29.24 22.22 -4.55
N LEU A 271 28.17 21.88 -3.83
CA LEU A 271 28.05 22.08 -2.38
C LEU A 271 28.63 20.90 -1.60
N LEU A 272 28.51 19.70 -2.16
CA LEU A 272 29.00 18.47 -1.55
C LEU A 272 29.35 17.47 -2.66
N GLU A 273 30.58 16.99 -2.69
CA GLU A 273 31.01 15.93 -3.60
C GLU A 273 32.04 15.07 -2.90
N GLY A 274 31.86 13.75 -2.95
CA GLY A 274 32.83 12.80 -2.42
C GLY A 274 32.43 11.36 -2.65
N ALA A 275 33.42 10.48 -2.54
CA ALA A 275 33.23 9.03 -2.53
C ALA A 275 32.74 8.62 -1.14
N LEU A 276 31.59 7.92 -1.09
CA LEU A 276 30.95 7.48 0.14
C LEU A 276 31.80 6.42 0.84
N ALA A 277 31.80 6.43 2.18
CA ALA A 277 32.58 5.47 2.95
C ALA A 277 32.08 4.01 2.88
N GLY A 278 30.88 3.80 2.36
CA GLY A 278 30.34 2.47 2.08
C GLY A 278 29.39 2.48 0.90
N LYS A 279 28.97 1.27 0.49
CA LYS A 279 28.04 1.11 -0.63
C LYS A 279 26.62 1.49 -0.21
N CYS A 280 25.94 2.29 -1.02
CA CYS A 280 24.53 2.62 -0.86
C CYS A 280 23.67 2.11 -2.02
N GLY A 281 22.38 1.91 -1.77
CA GLY A 281 21.39 1.53 -2.77
C GLY A 281 20.86 2.78 -3.48
N PRO A 282 21.22 3.06 -4.75
CA PRO A 282 20.74 4.25 -5.45
C PRO A 282 19.22 4.22 -5.73
N ASN A 283 18.61 3.04 -5.71
CA ASN A 283 17.18 2.87 -5.98
C ASN A 283 16.28 3.12 -4.75
N GLY A 284 16.80 2.95 -3.53
CA GLY A 284 16.07 3.26 -2.28
C GLY A 284 16.54 4.54 -1.58
N SER A 285 17.61 5.17 -2.08
CA SER A 285 18.06 6.47 -1.59
C SER A 285 17.19 7.60 -2.15
N THR A 286 16.77 8.53 -1.29
CA THR A 286 15.92 9.66 -1.66
C THR A 286 16.50 10.97 -1.17
N TRP A 287 16.08 12.09 -1.76
CA TRP A 287 16.44 13.42 -1.24
C TRP A 287 15.24 14.35 -1.26
N THR A 288 15.20 15.26 -0.30
CA THR A 288 14.17 16.27 -0.14
C THR A 288 14.81 17.63 0.15
N MET A 289 14.09 18.71 -0.12
CA MET A 289 14.54 20.06 0.17
C MET A 289 13.48 20.77 1.01
N THR A 290 13.87 21.21 2.19
CA THR A 290 13.01 21.94 3.13
C THR A 290 13.61 23.32 3.35
N GLY A 291 13.03 24.33 2.71
CA GLY A 291 13.54 25.71 2.75
C GLY A 291 14.94 25.81 2.16
N SER A 292 15.94 26.12 2.99
CA SER A 292 17.35 26.28 2.61
C SER A 292 18.23 25.07 3.00
N ARG A 293 17.62 23.90 3.22
CA ARG A 293 18.31 22.67 3.64
C ARG A 293 17.94 21.53 2.70
N VAL A 294 18.95 20.83 2.18
CA VAL A 294 18.79 19.61 1.40
C VAL A 294 19.05 18.43 2.33
N GLU A 295 18.08 17.55 2.47
CA GLU A 295 18.14 16.34 3.28
C GLU A 295 18.17 15.13 2.35
N ILE A 296 19.19 14.31 2.48
CA ILE A 296 19.47 13.17 1.61
C ILE A 296 19.47 11.94 2.50
N THR A 297 18.57 11.01 2.23
CA THR A 297 18.49 9.72 2.92
C THR A 297 19.08 8.67 2.01
N LEU A 298 20.22 8.11 2.42
CA LEU A 298 20.90 7.03 1.71
C LEU A 298 20.57 5.70 2.38
N GLU A 299 20.12 4.74 1.60
CA GLU A 299 19.93 3.36 2.06
C GLU A 299 21.29 2.63 2.03
N LYS A 300 21.74 2.09 3.16
CA LYS A 300 22.99 1.33 3.23
C LYS A 300 22.81 -0.04 2.58
N ALA A 301 23.73 -0.43 1.70
CA ALA A 301 23.71 -1.77 1.12
C ALA A 301 24.17 -2.87 2.11
N ALA A 302 24.86 -2.48 3.18
CA ALA A 302 25.28 -3.36 4.26
C ALA A 302 25.17 -2.60 5.60
N GLN A 303 24.78 -3.30 6.67
CA GLN A 303 24.69 -2.75 8.04
C GLN A 303 26.09 -2.52 8.63
N GLU A 304 26.86 -1.64 8.02
CA GLU A 304 28.18 -1.22 8.45
C GLU A 304 28.14 0.21 9.00
N ASN A 305 28.92 0.46 10.06
CA ASN A 305 29.08 1.80 10.61
C ASN A 305 30.16 2.54 9.84
N TRP A 306 29.78 3.66 9.22
CA TRP A 306 30.70 4.47 8.46
C TRP A 306 31.51 5.34 9.42
N PRO A 307 32.85 5.35 9.34
CA PRO A 307 33.69 6.18 10.22
C PRO A 307 33.63 7.67 9.83
N SER A 308 33.23 7.97 8.60
CA SER A 308 33.04 9.31 8.04
C SER A 308 32.04 9.22 6.88
N LEU A 309 31.46 10.34 6.45
CA LEU A 309 30.55 10.33 5.30
C LEU A 309 31.29 10.03 3.98
N PHE A 310 32.51 10.56 3.84
CA PHE A 310 33.35 10.42 2.65
C PHE A 310 34.71 9.83 2.99
N THR A 311 35.24 9.00 2.09
CA THR A 311 36.63 8.49 2.11
C THR A 311 37.61 9.43 1.44
#